data_AF-A0A2V9QXP0-F1
#
_entry.id   AF-A0A2V9QXP0-F1
#
_cell.length_a   1.000
_cell.length_b   1.000
_cell.length_c   1.000
_cell.angle_alpha   90.00
_cell.angle_beta   90.00
_cell.angle_gamma   90.00
#
_symmetry.space_group_name_H-M   'P 1'
#
loop_
_entity.id
_entity.type
_entity.pdbx_description
1 polymer ?
#
loop_
_entity_poly.entity_id
_entity_poly.type
_entity_poly.pdbx_seq_one_letter_code
_entity_poly.pdbx_strand_id
1 'polypeptide(L)'
;MVMTHELVHIKRWDNLVSYCQMMFCSFLWFYPFIWIIDRKLLVEREQACDEDVLRFSPFSGDYTSCLWKVFRFCLGQNVAGASSAAGFNLKRRIEKIMSGKVQIKLSGWHRTLLAGSAVVMVLVSVVTGLHSQGGEGRLSGFVDDPSVARIPGAEVTVSNLDRNIKETVFTNDPGEYEFPALPEGSYMVEVNKLGFKSFQRKDVLIKAGAREQLNVRLEVGEVDQRVEVVGKSLRPALSSPVDPRRRIRVGGNVQQANLIYQTKPTYPEQALQAGTLSAAQDRR
;
A
#
# COMPACT_ATOMS: atom_id res chain seq x y z
N MET A 1 -48.03 -12.97 -21.59
CA MET A 1 -47.27 -12.91 -20.33
C MET A 1 -45.76 -12.94 -20.57
N VAL A 2 -45.17 -14.03 -21.12
CA VAL A 2 -43.74 -14.02 -21.49
C VAL A 2 -43.47 -13.09 -22.68
N MET A 3 -44.26 -13.16 -23.75
CA MET A 3 -44.09 -12.24 -24.89
C MET A 3 -44.26 -10.76 -24.52
N THR A 4 -45.14 -10.45 -23.57
CA THR A 4 -45.33 -9.07 -23.09
C THR A 4 -44.12 -8.57 -22.29
N HIS A 5 -43.45 -9.47 -21.54
CA HIS A 5 -42.20 -9.18 -20.86
C HIS A 5 -41.06 -8.89 -21.87
N GLU A 6 -40.92 -9.72 -22.90
CA GLU A 6 -39.91 -9.50 -23.96
C GLU A 6 -40.15 -8.24 -24.79
N LEU A 7 -41.41 -7.89 -25.05
CA LEU A 7 -41.75 -6.64 -25.73
C LEU A 7 -41.35 -5.41 -24.91
N VAL A 8 -41.41 -5.47 -23.58
CA VAL A 8 -40.95 -4.37 -22.71
C VAL A 8 -39.43 -4.20 -22.83
N HIS A 9 -38.66 -5.29 -22.87
CA HIS A 9 -37.22 -5.23 -23.12
C HIS A 9 -36.88 -4.59 -24.46
N ILE A 10 -37.60 -4.96 -25.53
CA ILE A 10 -37.42 -4.39 -26.87
C ILE A 10 -37.75 -2.89 -26.86
N LYS A 11 -38.88 -2.50 -26.25
CA LYS A 11 -39.32 -1.11 -26.18
C LYS A 11 -38.36 -0.21 -25.40
N ARG A 12 -37.73 -0.74 -24.34
CA ARG A 12 -36.78 -0.01 -23.49
C ARG A 12 -35.32 -0.10 -23.98
N TRP A 13 -35.06 -0.77 -25.10
CA TRP A 13 -33.73 -0.92 -25.68
C TRP A 13 -32.73 -1.63 -24.74
N ASP A 14 -33.23 -2.51 -23.88
CA ASP A 14 -32.45 -3.19 -22.84
C ASP A 14 -31.29 -4.03 -23.43
N ASN A 15 -31.47 -4.55 -24.65
CA ASN A 15 -30.42 -5.29 -25.37
C ASN A 15 -29.32 -4.36 -25.88
N LEU A 16 -29.65 -3.17 -26.40
CA LEU A 16 -28.66 -2.20 -26.83
C LEU A 16 -27.81 -1.73 -25.64
N VAL A 17 -28.46 -1.43 -24.51
CA VAL A 17 -27.77 -1.08 -23.27
C VAL A 17 -26.84 -2.20 -22.84
N SER A 18 -27.26 -3.46 -22.96
CA SER A 18 -26.41 -4.62 -22.65
C SER A 18 -25.18 -4.70 -23.56
N TYR A 19 -25.29 -4.40 -24.85
CA TYR A 19 -24.14 -4.37 -25.76
C TYR A 19 -23.16 -3.23 -25.40
N CYS A 20 -23.66 -2.03 -25.15
CA CYS A 20 -22.84 -0.90 -24.71
C CYS A 20 -22.13 -1.18 -23.38
N GLN A 21 -22.86 -1.78 -22.43
CA GLN A 21 -22.32 -2.19 -21.14
C GLN A 21 -21.25 -3.28 -21.29
N MET A 22 -21.48 -4.29 -22.12
CA MET A 22 -20.49 -5.34 -22.39
C MET A 22 -19.20 -4.75 -22.98
N MET A 23 -19.34 -3.81 -23.92
CA MET A 23 -18.20 -3.09 -24.49
C MET A 23 -17.44 -2.30 -23.41
N PHE A 24 -18.15 -1.61 -22.52
CA PHE A 24 -17.56 -0.88 -21.41
C PHE A 24 -16.87 -1.79 -20.38
N CYS A 25 -17.50 -2.90 -20.00
CA CYS A 25 -16.91 -3.94 -19.14
C CYS A 25 -15.68 -4.58 -19.77
N SER A 26 -15.66 -4.73 -21.10
CA SER A 26 -14.48 -5.24 -21.82
C SER A 26 -13.30 -4.26 -21.74
N PHE A 27 -13.56 -2.95 -21.88
CA PHE A 27 -12.51 -1.93 -21.69
C PHE A 27 -12.03 -1.83 -20.24
N LEU A 28 -12.94 -2.01 -19.27
CA LEU A 28 -12.67 -1.87 -17.84
C LEU A 28 -12.58 -3.21 -17.11
N TRP A 29 -12.19 -4.28 -17.81
CA TRP A 29 -12.25 -5.65 -17.29
C TRP A 29 -11.46 -5.85 -15.99
N PHE A 30 -10.40 -5.05 -15.78
CA PHE A 30 -9.52 -5.09 -14.62
C PHE A 30 -10.09 -4.45 -13.35
N TYR A 31 -11.24 -3.77 -13.42
CA TYR A 31 -11.90 -3.19 -12.25
C TYR A 31 -12.94 -4.15 -11.64
N PRO A 32 -12.72 -4.74 -10.45
CA PRO A 32 -13.65 -5.72 -9.86
C PRO A 32 -15.05 -5.14 -9.59
N PHE A 33 -15.14 -3.83 -9.34
CA PHE A 33 -16.42 -3.16 -9.12
C PHE A 33 -17.32 -3.12 -10.38
N ILE A 34 -16.75 -3.15 -11.59
CA ILE A 34 -17.57 -3.12 -12.81
C ILE A 34 -18.43 -4.37 -12.94
N TRP A 35 -17.89 -5.52 -12.53
CA TRP A 35 -18.60 -6.80 -12.53
C TRP A 35 -19.71 -6.84 -11.47
N ILE A 36 -19.55 -6.14 -10.35
CA ILE A 36 -20.61 -6.00 -9.33
C ILE A 36 -21.73 -5.11 -9.86
N ILE A 37 -21.37 -4.01 -10.53
CA ILE A 37 -22.33 -3.09 -11.15
C ILE A 37 -23.10 -3.81 -12.25
N ASP A 38 -22.41 -4.55 -13.12
CA ASP A 38 -23.00 -5.33 -14.21
C ASP A 38 -24.08 -6.31 -13.69
N ARG A 39 -23.72 -7.09 -12.66
CA ARG A 39 -24.66 -8.00 -12.00
C ARG A 39 -25.86 -7.29 -11.38
N LYS A 40 -25.66 -6.13 -10.74
CA LYS A 40 -26.77 -5.34 -10.16
C LYS A 40 -27.66 -4.76 -11.24
N LEU A 41 -27.09 -4.28 -12.34
CA LEU A 41 -27.84 -3.68 -13.44
C LEU A 41 -28.75 -4.70 -14.11
N LEU A 42 -28.26 -5.92 -14.33
CA LEU A 42 -29.08 -7.04 -14.83
C LEU A 42 -30.28 -7.33 -13.91
N VAL A 43 -30.08 -7.38 -12.60
CA VAL A 43 -31.17 -7.65 -11.64
C VAL A 43 -32.21 -6.52 -11.62
N GLU A 44 -31.79 -5.26 -11.62
CA GLU A 44 -32.70 -4.11 -11.66
C GLU A 44 -33.49 -4.04 -12.98
N ARG A 45 -32.85 -4.43 -14.10
CA ARG A 45 -33.48 -4.43 -15.43
C ARG A 45 -34.67 -5.39 -15.51
N GLU A 46 -34.48 -6.61 -15.01
CA GLU A 46 -35.54 -7.62 -14.92
C GLU A 46 -36.67 -7.16 -13.99
N GLN A 47 -36.33 -6.57 -12.83
CA GLN A 47 -37.33 -6.05 -11.88
C GLN A 47 -38.15 -4.89 -12.46
N ALA A 48 -37.52 -4.00 -13.23
CA ALA A 48 -38.22 -2.91 -13.87
C ALA A 48 -39.13 -3.40 -15.00
N CYS A 49 -38.75 -4.48 -15.70
CA CYS A 49 -39.64 -5.12 -16.67
C CYS A 49 -40.83 -5.80 -16.00
N ASP A 50 -40.63 -6.52 -14.89
CA ASP A 50 -41.72 -7.08 -14.09
C ASP A 50 -42.72 -6.01 -13.67
N GLU A 51 -42.23 -4.85 -13.22
CA GLU A 51 -43.08 -3.73 -12.81
C GLU A 51 -43.90 -3.18 -13.99
N ASP A 52 -43.27 -2.95 -15.15
CA ASP A 52 -43.98 -2.46 -16.32
C ASP A 52 -45.02 -3.45 -16.84
N VAL A 53 -44.75 -4.77 -16.82
CA VAL A 53 -45.72 -5.80 -17.19
C VAL A 53 -46.93 -5.81 -16.23
N LEU A 54 -46.70 -5.66 -14.93
CA LEU A 54 -47.77 -5.58 -13.92
C LEU A 54 -48.64 -4.32 -14.09
N ARG A 55 -48.09 -3.22 -14.64
CA ARG A 55 -48.87 -2.01 -14.96
C ARG A 55 -49.84 -2.22 -16.13
N PHE A 56 -49.48 -3.07 -17.11
CA PHE A 56 -50.33 -3.33 -18.27
C PHE A 56 -51.33 -4.48 -18.05
N SER A 57 -51.06 -5.40 -17.13
CA SER A 57 -51.93 -6.55 -16.83
C SER A 57 -52.14 -6.70 -15.31
N PRO A 58 -53.29 -6.24 -14.77
CA PRO A 58 -53.54 -6.22 -13.32
C PRO A 58 -53.72 -7.62 -12.69
N PHE A 59 -53.84 -8.69 -13.49
CA PHE A 59 -53.93 -10.07 -13.00
C PHE A 59 -52.55 -10.63 -12.66
N SER A 60 -52.04 -10.30 -11.47
CA SER A 60 -50.77 -10.78 -10.91
C SER A 60 -50.70 -12.31 -10.75
N GLY A 61 -51.85 -12.98 -10.59
CA GLY A 61 -51.96 -14.44 -10.40
C GLY A 61 -51.52 -15.25 -11.62
N ASP A 62 -51.87 -14.81 -12.84
CA ASP A 62 -51.53 -15.51 -14.07
C ASP A 62 -50.05 -15.37 -14.41
N TYR A 63 -49.50 -14.18 -14.14
CA TYR A 63 -48.09 -13.89 -14.34
C TYR A 63 -47.19 -14.69 -13.37
N THR A 64 -47.52 -14.71 -12.08
CA THR A 64 -46.78 -15.50 -11.07
C THR A 64 -46.87 -17.00 -11.34
N SER A 65 -48.02 -17.50 -11.79
CA SER A 65 -48.20 -18.90 -12.19
C SER A 65 -47.33 -19.29 -13.38
N CYS A 66 -47.16 -18.38 -14.35
CA CYS A 66 -46.26 -18.57 -15.48
C CYS A 66 -44.80 -18.58 -15.02
N LEU A 67 -44.40 -17.62 -14.18
CA LEU A 67 -43.04 -17.53 -13.64
C LEU A 67 -42.69 -18.75 -12.77
N TRP A 68 -43.65 -19.25 -12.00
CA TRP A 68 -43.51 -20.45 -11.18
C TRP A 68 -43.29 -21.72 -12.02
N LYS A 69 -43.97 -21.85 -13.16
CA LYS A 69 -43.73 -22.97 -14.09
C LYS A 69 -42.30 -22.93 -14.65
N VAL A 70 -41.82 -21.74 -15.03
CA VAL A 70 -40.43 -21.54 -15.50
C VAL A 70 -39.44 -21.85 -14.38
N PHE A 71 -39.68 -21.37 -13.17
CA PHE A 71 -38.85 -21.65 -12.01
C PHE A 71 -38.73 -23.16 -11.71
N ARG A 72 -39.86 -23.87 -11.73
CA ARG A 72 -39.89 -25.32 -11.55
C ARG A 72 -39.12 -26.06 -12.64
N PHE A 73 -39.19 -25.58 -13.88
CA PHE A 73 -38.44 -26.13 -15.00
C PHE A 73 -36.92 -25.93 -14.82
N CYS A 74 -36.49 -24.70 -14.48
CA CYS A 74 -35.08 -24.38 -14.27
C CYS A 74 -34.47 -25.09 -13.06
N LEU A 75 -35.20 -25.23 -11.94
CA LEU A 75 -34.74 -26.00 -10.78
C LEU A 75 -34.65 -27.51 -11.05
N GLY A 76 -35.42 -28.02 -12.01
CA GLY A 76 -35.37 -29.42 -12.42
C GLY A 76 -34.13 -29.78 -13.26
N GLN A 77 -33.44 -28.79 -13.80
CA GLN A 77 -32.22 -28.94 -14.60
C GLN A 77 -31.00 -28.45 -13.81
N ASN A 78 -30.61 -29.18 -12.77
CA ASN A 78 -29.31 -28.98 -12.13
C ASN A 78 -28.20 -29.49 -13.06
N VAL A 79 -27.75 -28.64 -13.98
CA VAL A 79 -26.56 -28.92 -14.80
C VAL A 79 -25.33 -28.64 -13.93
N ALA A 80 -24.50 -29.64 -13.68
CA ALA A 80 -23.29 -29.49 -12.89
C ALA A 80 -22.39 -28.40 -13.50
N GLY A 81 -22.05 -27.38 -12.71
CA GLY A 81 -21.17 -26.26 -13.12
C GLY A 81 -21.88 -24.98 -13.57
N ALA A 82 -23.21 -24.97 -13.74
CA ALA A 82 -23.94 -23.73 -13.96
C ALA A 82 -24.13 -22.99 -12.64
N SER A 83 -23.60 -21.76 -12.53
CA SER A 83 -23.84 -20.91 -11.36
C SER A 83 -25.34 -20.76 -11.13
N SER A 84 -25.81 -21.14 -9.94
CA SER A 84 -27.20 -21.07 -9.44
C SER A 84 -27.78 -19.65 -9.34
N ALA A 85 -27.09 -18.66 -9.91
CA ALA A 85 -27.48 -17.25 -9.94
C ALA A 85 -28.83 -17.02 -10.64
N ALA A 86 -29.14 -17.80 -11.69
CA ALA A 86 -30.42 -17.69 -12.39
C ALA A 86 -31.62 -18.05 -11.49
N GLY A 87 -31.49 -19.10 -10.66
CA GLY A 87 -32.55 -19.55 -9.75
C GLY A 87 -32.80 -18.60 -8.57
N PHE A 88 -31.74 -18.02 -8.01
CA PHE A 88 -31.85 -17.07 -6.89
C PHE A 88 -32.55 -15.76 -7.31
N ASN A 89 -32.28 -15.28 -8.52
CA ASN A 89 -32.93 -14.08 -9.07
C ASN A 89 -34.42 -14.31 -9.31
N LEU A 90 -34.81 -15.47 -9.83
CA LEU A 90 -36.21 -15.78 -10.12
C LEU A 90 -37.05 -15.92 -8.85
N LYS A 91 -36.52 -16.58 -7.80
CA LYS A 91 -37.16 -16.65 -6.47
C LYS A 91 -37.44 -15.25 -5.92
N ARG A 92 -36.44 -14.35 -5.98
CA ARG A 92 -36.55 -12.97 -5.51
C ARG A 92 -37.60 -12.15 -6.28
N ARG A 93 -37.75 -12.40 -7.60
CA ARG A 93 -38.80 -11.77 -8.43
C ARG A 93 -40.20 -12.19 -7.98
N ILE A 94 -40.44 -13.50 -7.81
CA ILE A 94 -41.75 -14.03 -7.35
C ILE A 94 -42.13 -13.45 -6.00
N GLU A 95 -41.19 -13.48 -5.03
CA GLU A 95 -41.41 -12.95 -3.69
C GLU A 95 -41.76 -11.45 -3.71
N LYS A 96 -41.05 -10.66 -4.53
CA LYS A 96 -41.30 -9.22 -4.66
C LYS A 96 -42.68 -8.94 -5.27
N ILE A 97 -43.08 -9.68 -6.32
CA ILE A 97 -44.40 -9.55 -6.97
C ILE A 97 -45.54 -9.92 -6.00
N MET A 98 -45.39 -11.03 -5.25
CA MET A 98 -46.38 -11.48 -4.27
C MET A 98 -46.49 -10.55 -3.07
N SER A 99 -45.40 -9.89 -2.68
CA SER A 99 -45.40 -8.96 -1.55
C SER A 99 -46.18 -7.67 -1.78
N GLY A 100 -46.59 -7.36 -3.03
CA GLY A 100 -47.30 -6.13 -3.39
C GLY A 100 -46.51 -4.83 -3.17
N LYS A 101 -45.25 -4.94 -2.71
CA LYS A 101 -44.35 -3.81 -2.42
C LYS A 101 -43.65 -3.40 -3.71
N VAL A 102 -44.38 -2.74 -4.60
CA VAL A 102 -43.78 -1.98 -5.71
C VAL A 102 -42.98 -0.84 -5.08
N GLN A 103 -41.69 -0.77 -5.38
CA GLN A 103 -40.73 0.00 -4.57
C GLN A 103 -40.91 1.52 -4.61
N ILE A 104 -40.30 2.13 -3.61
CA ILE A 104 -40.23 3.56 -3.30
C ILE A 104 -39.86 4.37 -4.55
N LYS A 105 -40.75 5.28 -4.96
CA LYS A 105 -40.43 6.29 -5.99
C LYS A 105 -39.35 7.22 -5.45
N LEU A 106 -38.11 7.08 -5.93
CA LEU A 106 -37.10 8.12 -5.71
C LEU A 106 -37.56 9.40 -6.40
N SER A 107 -37.62 10.51 -5.66
CA SER A 107 -37.88 11.84 -6.22
C SER A 107 -36.86 12.16 -7.32
N GLY A 108 -37.29 12.89 -8.35
CA GLY A 108 -36.47 13.23 -9.52
C GLY A 108 -35.13 13.88 -9.15
N TRP A 109 -35.10 14.64 -8.05
CA TRP A 109 -33.88 15.27 -7.55
C TRP A 109 -32.86 14.28 -6.98
N HIS A 110 -33.30 13.20 -6.33
CA HIS A 110 -32.40 12.14 -5.86
C HIS A 110 -31.78 11.39 -7.05
N ARG A 111 -32.51 11.24 -8.15
CA ARG A 111 -32.00 10.62 -9.39
C ARG A 111 -30.92 11.47 -10.04
N THR A 112 -31.14 12.79 -10.14
CA THR A 112 -30.14 13.71 -10.70
C THR A 112 -28.89 13.81 -9.82
N LEU A 113 -29.05 13.78 -8.48
CA LEU A 113 -27.92 13.79 -7.56
C LEU A 113 -27.07 12.51 -7.64
N LEU A 114 -27.70 11.33 -7.67
CA LEU A 114 -26.99 10.06 -7.79
C LEU A 114 -26.28 9.91 -9.14
N ALA A 115 -26.91 10.35 -10.23
CA ALA A 115 -26.29 10.36 -11.55
C ALA A 115 -25.09 11.32 -11.59
N GLY A 116 -25.25 12.53 -11.02
CA GLY A 116 -24.17 13.52 -10.92
C GLY A 116 -22.97 13.00 -10.12
N SER A 117 -23.20 12.40 -8.95
CA SER A 117 -22.10 11.88 -8.12
C SER A 117 -21.33 10.74 -8.82
N ALA A 118 -22.02 9.86 -9.55
CA ALA A 118 -21.38 8.80 -10.31
C ALA A 118 -20.51 9.37 -11.45
N VAL A 119 -21.00 10.37 -12.18
CA VAL A 119 -20.23 11.03 -13.26
C VAL A 119 -19.00 11.74 -12.70
N VAL A 120 -19.12 12.44 -11.58
CA VAL A 120 -18.00 13.09 -10.90
C VAL A 120 -16.94 12.07 -10.48
N MET A 121 -17.35 10.92 -9.93
CA MET A 121 -16.43 9.88 -9.48
C MET A 121 -15.64 9.24 -10.65
N VAL A 122 -16.29 9.09 -11.81
CA VAL A 122 -15.64 8.64 -13.04
C VAL A 122 -14.66 9.70 -13.56
N LEU A 123 -15.07 10.97 -13.60
CA LEU A 123 -14.20 12.07 -14.04
C LEU A 123 -12.95 12.22 -13.16
N VAL A 124 -13.10 12.13 -11.84
CA VAL A 124 -11.97 12.19 -10.90
C VAL A 124 -10.96 11.07 -11.17
N SER A 125 -11.44 9.85 -11.42
CA SER A 125 -10.56 8.70 -11.75
C SER A 125 -9.79 8.89 -13.06
N VAL A 126 -10.39 9.54 -14.07
CA VAL A 126 -9.72 9.83 -15.34
C VAL A 126 -8.65 10.92 -15.17
N VAL A 127 -8.94 11.96 -14.38
CA VAL A 127 -8.00 13.06 -14.13
C VAL A 127 -6.77 12.59 -13.34
N THR A 128 -6.94 11.73 -12.33
CA THR A 128 -5.80 11.20 -11.57
C THR A 128 -4.90 10.28 -12.40
N GLY A 129 -5.47 9.54 -13.37
CA GLY A 129 -4.71 8.69 -14.29
C GLY A 129 -3.80 9.47 -15.25
N LEU A 130 -4.14 10.72 -15.59
CA LEU A 130 -3.33 11.54 -16.50
C LEU A 130 -2.04 12.08 -15.86
N HIS A 131 -1.99 12.16 -14.53
CA HIS A 131 -0.86 12.75 -13.80
C HIS A 131 0.31 11.80 -13.52
N SER A 132 0.25 10.51 -13.90
CA SER A 132 1.34 9.56 -13.63
C SER A 132 2.32 9.37 -14.80
N GLN A 133 2.34 10.25 -15.80
CA GLN A 133 3.16 10.11 -17.02
C GLN A 133 4.58 10.69 -16.86
N GLY A 134 5.23 10.44 -15.72
CA GLY A 134 6.67 10.66 -15.61
C GLY A 134 7.38 9.37 -16.02
N GLY A 135 8.05 9.37 -17.17
CA GLY A 135 8.87 8.21 -17.52
C GLY A 135 10.07 8.09 -16.58
N GLU A 136 10.36 6.88 -16.12
CA GLU A 136 11.53 6.58 -15.29
C GLU A 136 12.71 6.19 -16.19
N GLY A 137 13.90 6.66 -15.84
CA GLY A 137 15.19 6.28 -16.42
C GLY A 137 16.09 5.63 -15.36
N ARG A 138 17.20 5.06 -15.82
CA ARG A 138 18.13 4.30 -14.99
C ARG A 138 19.50 4.97 -15.01
N LEU A 139 20.10 5.19 -13.84
CA LEU A 139 21.48 5.66 -13.72
C LEU A 139 22.33 4.54 -13.12
N SER A 140 23.42 4.17 -13.77
CA SER A 140 24.36 3.17 -13.27
C SER A 140 25.80 3.62 -13.46
N GLY A 141 26.73 3.04 -12.72
CA GLY A 141 28.13 3.39 -12.87
C GLY A 141 29.01 2.67 -11.87
N PHE A 142 30.28 3.02 -11.89
CA PHE A 142 31.25 2.56 -10.91
C PHE A 142 32.12 3.71 -10.40
N VAL A 143 32.75 3.48 -9.27
CA VAL A 143 33.63 4.43 -8.60
C VAL A 143 35.06 3.87 -8.53
N ASP A 144 36.02 4.62 -9.07
CA ASP A 144 37.44 4.28 -9.13
C ASP A 144 38.32 5.27 -8.36
N ASP A 145 39.50 4.82 -7.94
CA ASP A 145 40.58 5.66 -7.43
C ASP A 145 41.53 6.14 -8.55
N PRO A 146 42.55 6.98 -8.25
CA PRO A 146 43.57 7.37 -9.21
C PRO A 146 44.42 6.20 -9.73
N SER A 147 44.49 5.09 -9.01
CA SER A 147 45.19 3.86 -9.40
C SER A 147 44.32 2.89 -10.23
N VAL A 148 43.08 3.27 -10.57
CA VAL A 148 42.09 2.44 -11.30
C VAL A 148 41.57 1.24 -10.47
N ALA A 149 41.68 1.32 -9.15
CA ALA A 149 41.07 0.38 -8.22
C ALA A 149 39.63 0.78 -7.91
N ARG A 150 38.72 -0.21 -7.94
CA ARG A 150 37.29 -0.05 -7.61
C ARG A 150 37.11 0.25 -6.12
N ILE A 151 36.25 1.22 -5.78
CA ILE A 151 36.01 1.66 -4.40
C ILE A 151 34.64 1.16 -3.91
N PRO A 152 34.60 0.15 -3.02
CA PRO A 152 33.35 -0.30 -2.38
C PRO A 152 32.92 0.62 -1.23
N GLY A 153 31.61 0.67 -0.96
CA GLY A 153 31.00 1.44 0.12
C GLY A 153 31.21 2.96 0.05
N ALA A 154 31.32 3.53 -1.16
CA ALA A 154 31.22 4.96 -1.41
C ALA A 154 29.75 5.36 -1.44
N GLU A 155 29.42 6.46 -0.79
CA GLU A 155 28.06 7.02 -0.74
C GLU A 155 27.81 7.84 -1.99
N VAL A 156 26.87 7.42 -2.83
CA VAL A 156 26.44 8.13 -4.04
C VAL A 156 25.08 8.74 -3.78
N THR A 157 24.98 10.06 -3.81
CA THR A 157 23.75 10.82 -3.62
C THR A 157 23.34 11.49 -4.94
N VAL A 158 22.12 11.24 -5.37
CA VAL A 158 21.51 11.81 -6.55
C VAL A 158 20.40 12.74 -6.11
N SER A 159 20.46 14.00 -6.53
CA SER A 159 19.50 15.04 -6.11
C SER A 159 18.95 15.81 -7.29
N ASN A 160 17.64 16.08 -7.26
CA ASN A 160 16.95 16.90 -8.25
C ASN A 160 16.22 18.04 -7.52
N LEU A 161 16.68 19.27 -7.76
CA LEU A 161 16.17 20.48 -7.10
C LEU A 161 14.74 20.81 -7.54
N ASP A 162 14.38 20.52 -8.79
CA ASP A 162 13.06 20.84 -9.35
C ASP A 162 11.96 19.96 -8.74
N ARG A 163 12.27 18.70 -8.47
CA ARG A 163 11.32 17.70 -7.94
C ARG A 163 11.48 17.42 -6.45
N ASN A 164 12.46 18.04 -5.80
CA ASN A 164 12.83 17.79 -4.41
C ASN A 164 13.06 16.29 -4.11
N ILE A 165 13.71 15.60 -5.06
CA ILE A 165 14.07 14.18 -4.94
C ILE A 165 15.52 14.09 -4.49
N LYS A 166 15.78 13.26 -3.48
CA LYS A 166 17.13 12.93 -3.02
C LYS A 166 17.20 11.44 -2.72
N GLU A 167 18.03 10.73 -3.46
CA GLU A 167 18.27 9.30 -3.26
C GLU A 167 19.74 9.06 -2.99
N THR A 168 20.03 8.12 -2.10
CA THR A 168 21.40 7.79 -1.71
C THR A 168 21.58 6.28 -1.76
N VAL A 169 22.63 5.83 -2.45
CA VAL A 169 23.00 4.42 -2.64
C VAL A 169 24.48 4.26 -2.33
N PHE A 170 24.86 3.14 -1.71
CA PHE A 170 26.26 2.79 -1.49
C PHE A 170 26.78 1.90 -2.62
N THR A 171 28.04 2.09 -3.01
CA THR A 171 28.67 1.19 -3.99
C THR A 171 28.85 -0.22 -3.41
N ASN A 172 28.62 -1.23 -4.24
CA ASN A 172 28.79 -2.64 -3.88
C ASN A 172 30.27 -3.05 -3.84
N ASP A 173 30.56 -4.31 -3.49
CA ASP A 173 31.93 -4.89 -3.50
C ASP A 173 32.72 -4.66 -4.81
N PRO A 174 32.13 -4.76 -6.03
CA PRO A 174 32.82 -4.41 -7.27
C PRO A 174 32.94 -2.89 -7.52
N GLY A 175 32.53 -2.03 -6.59
CA GLY A 175 32.55 -0.56 -6.73
C GLY A 175 31.44 0.01 -7.60
N GLU A 176 30.42 -0.78 -7.94
CA GLU A 176 29.30 -0.39 -8.79
C GLU A 176 28.13 0.18 -7.98
N TYR A 177 27.39 1.11 -8.57
CA TYR A 177 26.16 1.70 -8.02
C TYR A 177 25.08 1.76 -9.10
N GLU A 178 23.82 1.74 -8.65
CA GLU A 178 22.67 1.78 -9.55
C GLU A 178 21.45 2.42 -8.91
N PHE A 179 20.79 3.29 -9.67
CA PHE A 179 19.48 3.87 -9.40
C PHE A 179 18.51 3.36 -10.49
N PRO A 180 17.62 2.40 -10.14
CA PRO A 180 16.82 1.68 -11.13
C PRO A 180 15.68 2.51 -11.72
N ALA A 181 15.18 3.51 -10.97
CA ALA A 181 13.96 4.22 -11.28
C ALA A 181 14.07 5.69 -10.86
N LEU A 182 14.80 6.48 -11.64
CA LEU A 182 14.85 7.93 -11.48
C LEU A 182 13.87 8.56 -12.45
N PRO A 183 12.92 9.41 -12.00
CA PRO A 183 12.08 10.16 -12.92
C PRO A 183 12.91 10.97 -13.91
N GLU A 184 12.40 11.18 -15.13
CA GLU A 184 13.09 12.02 -16.09
C GLU A 184 13.33 13.44 -15.53
N GLY A 185 14.52 13.97 -15.78
CA GLY A 185 14.95 15.27 -15.25
C GLY A 185 16.46 15.46 -15.20
N SER A 186 16.89 16.65 -14.76
CA SER A 186 18.29 16.97 -14.52
C SER A 186 18.66 16.71 -13.06
N TYR A 187 19.75 15.99 -12.84
CA TYR A 187 20.20 15.58 -11.51
C TYR A 187 21.61 16.06 -11.22
N MET A 188 21.86 16.34 -9.94
CA MET A 188 23.19 16.53 -9.38
C MET A 188 23.61 15.26 -8.64
N VAL A 189 24.76 14.70 -9.03
CA VAL A 189 25.33 13.48 -8.44
C VAL A 189 26.51 13.89 -7.56
N GLU A 190 26.48 13.48 -6.31
CA GLU A 190 27.53 13.68 -5.32
C GLU A 190 28.05 12.31 -4.86
N VAL A 191 29.37 12.12 -4.83
CA VAL A 191 30.00 10.90 -4.33
C VAL A 191 30.91 11.24 -3.17
N ASN A 192 30.70 10.56 -2.05
CA ASN A 192 31.45 10.75 -0.81
C ASN A 192 32.03 9.42 -0.30
N LYS A 193 33.30 9.45 0.12
CA LYS A 193 33.98 8.31 0.74
C LYS A 193 35.06 8.84 1.68
N LEU A 194 35.14 8.27 2.89
CA LEU A 194 36.21 8.57 3.84
C LEU A 194 37.60 8.36 3.20
N GLY A 195 38.48 9.36 3.33
CA GLY A 195 39.83 9.36 2.73
C GLY A 195 39.88 9.80 1.26
N PHE A 196 38.75 10.16 0.67
CA PHE A 196 38.67 10.72 -0.68
C PHE A 196 38.04 12.12 -0.63
N LYS A 197 38.39 12.94 -1.61
CA LYS A 197 37.74 14.23 -1.84
C LYS A 197 36.33 13.99 -2.40
N SER A 198 35.34 14.71 -1.89
CA SER A 198 33.97 14.62 -2.42
C SER A 198 33.94 15.06 -3.88
N PHE A 199 33.25 14.27 -4.70
CA PHE A 199 33.06 14.57 -6.11
C PHE A 199 31.62 15.02 -6.34
N GLN A 200 31.43 16.10 -7.09
CA GLN A 200 30.10 16.59 -7.48
C GLN A 200 30.04 16.85 -8.97
N ARG A 201 29.00 16.32 -9.62
CA ARG A 201 28.67 16.57 -11.02
C ARG A 201 27.25 17.09 -11.13
N LYS A 202 27.10 18.27 -11.70
CA LYS A 202 25.81 18.89 -12.01
C LYS A 202 25.36 18.52 -13.43
N ASP A 203 24.08 18.73 -13.71
CA ASP A 203 23.46 18.62 -15.03
C ASP A 203 23.54 17.21 -15.66
N VAL A 204 23.34 16.17 -14.85
CA VAL A 204 23.18 14.79 -15.33
C VAL A 204 21.73 14.59 -15.79
N LEU A 205 21.51 14.61 -17.10
CA LEU A 205 20.19 14.44 -17.69
C LEU A 205 19.79 12.97 -17.72
N ILE A 206 18.69 12.62 -17.06
CA ILE A 206 18.06 11.30 -17.12
C ILE A 206 16.83 11.39 -18.02
N LYS A 207 16.78 10.52 -19.04
CA LYS A 207 15.64 10.41 -19.97
C LYS A 207 14.77 9.19 -19.63
N ALA A 208 13.47 9.32 -19.85
CA ALA A 208 12.52 8.21 -19.74
C ALA A 208 12.96 6.99 -20.57
N GLY A 209 13.05 5.82 -19.94
CA GLY A 209 13.42 4.55 -20.57
C GLY A 209 14.89 4.44 -20.99
N ALA A 210 15.72 5.45 -20.74
CA ALA A 210 17.15 5.41 -21.05
C ALA A 210 17.96 4.85 -19.87
N ARG A 211 19.09 4.21 -20.21
CA ARG A 211 20.12 3.81 -19.25
C ARG A 211 21.31 4.74 -19.39
N GLU A 212 21.45 5.66 -18.45
CA GLU A 212 22.59 6.55 -18.36
C GLU A 212 23.70 5.88 -17.53
N GLN A 213 24.94 6.02 -18.00
CA GLN A 213 26.11 5.48 -17.31
C GLN A 213 27.05 6.61 -16.92
N LEU A 214 27.35 6.72 -15.62
CA LEU A 214 28.25 7.73 -15.07
C LEU A 214 29.36 7.07 -14.26
N ASN A 215 30.57 7.05 -14.81
CA ASN A 215 31.73 6.55 -14.09
C ASN A 215 32.39 7.71 -13.34
N VAL A 216 32.69 7.51 -12.07
CA VAL A 216 33.27 8.54 -11.21
C VAL A 216 34.67 8.11 -10.79
N ARG A 217 35.63 9.02 -10.92
CA ARG A 217 36.99 8.83 -10.41
C ARG A 217 37.19 9.76 -9.22
N LEU A 218 37.41 9.20 -8.04
CA LEU A 218 37.66 9.98 -6.83
C LEU A 218 39.15 10.31 -6.72
N GLU A 219 39.43 11.53 -6.25
CA GLU A 219 40.78 11.93 -5.88
C GLU A 219 41.01 11.63 -4.39
N VAL A 220 42.23 11.23 -4.03
CA VAL A 220 42.60 11.01 -2.62
C VAL A 220 42.55 12.36 -1.89
N GLY A 221 41.84 12.39 -0.76
CA GLY A 221 41.67 13.59 0.08
C GLY A 221 42.38 13.43 1.42
N GLU A 222 42.58 14.54 2.14
CA GLU A 222 43.05 14.46 3.53
C GLU A 222 41.99 13.81 4.41
N VAL A 223 42.40 12.80 5.18
CA VAL A 223 41.55 12.08 6.11
C VAL A 223 41.29 12.98 7.32
N ASP A 224 40.12 13.63 7.39
CA ASP A 224 39.70 14.32 8.62
C ASP A 224 39.08 13.29 9.58
N GLN A 225 39.92 12.67 10.40
CA GLN A 225 39.52 11.66 11.38
C GLN A 225 38.90 12.35 12.61
N ARG A 226 37.62 12.71 12.55
CA ARG A 226 36.79 12.86 13.76
C ARG A 226 36.04 11.56 14.02
N VAL A 227 36.72 10.62 14.64
CA VAL A 227 36.07 9.44 15.22
C VAL A 227 35.40 9.85 16.52
N GLU A 228 34.13 10.24 16.46
CA GLU A 228 33.30 10.41 17.67
C GLU A 228 32.82 9.02 18.10
N VAL A 229 33.53 8.42 19.06
CA VAL A 229 33.15 7.13 19.66
C VAL A 229 31.94 7.36 20.56
N VAL A 230 30.73 7.30 19.99
CA VAL A 230 29.49 7.20 20.78
C VAL A 230 29.43 5.80 21.37
N GLY A 231 30.00 5.63 22.56
CA GLY A 231 29.80 4.43 23.37
C GLY A 231 28.30 4.28 23.67
N LYS A 232 27.62 3.36 22.96
CA LYS A 232 26.25 2.95 23.29
C LYS A 232 26.27 2.18 24.61
N SER A 233 26.32 2.91 25.72
CA SER A 233 26.00 2.38 27.03
C SER A 233 24.52 2.01 27.04
N LEU A 234 24.21 0.70 27.11
CA LEU A 234 22.87 0.19 27.38
C LEU A 234 22.52 0.35 28.88
N ARG A 235 22.74 1.54 29.44
CA ARG A 235 22.21 1.92 30.75
C ARG A 235 21.19 3.03 30.51
N PRO A 236 19.90 2.82 30.80
CA PRO A 236 18.96 3.92 30.87
C PRO A 236 19.46 4.87 31.96
N ALA A 237 19.81 6.10 31.59
CA ALA A 237 20.00 7.16 32.56
C ALA A 237 18.62 7.45 33.16
N LEU A 238 18.34 6.90 34.35
CA LEU A 238 17.20 7.33 35.16
C LEU A 238 17.49 8.74 35.64
N SER A 239 17.06 9.74 34.87
CA SER A 239 16.96 11.12 35.34
C SER A 239 15.70 11.25 36.18
N SER A 240 15.80 10.96 37.47
CA SER A 240 14.81 11.42 38.46
C SER A 240 15.42 12.61 39.22
N PRO A 241 14.69 13.71 39.43
CA PRO A 241 15.13 14.73 40.36
C PRO A 241 15.15 14.12 41.77
N VAL A 242 16.29 14.27 42.45
CA VAL A 242 16.48 13.85 43.84
C VAL A 242 15.64 14.77 44.73
N ASP A 243 14.51 14.26 45.22
CA ASP A 243 13.73 14.88 46.30
C ASP A 243 14.43 14.63 47.65
N PRO A 244 14.86 15.67 48.39
CA PRO A 244 15.60 15.46 49.62
C PRO A 244 14.67 15.00 50.76
N ARG A 245 14.83 13.72 51.11
CA ARG A 245 14.57 13.11 52.43
C ARG A 245 13.11 13.12 52.90
N ARG A 246 12.35 12.09 52.50
CA ARG A 246 11.22 11.61 53.30
C ARG A 246 11.64 10.40 54.13
N ARG A 247 11.79 10.57 55.45
CA ARG A 247 11.97 9.44 56.38
C ARG A 247 10.71 8.58 56.37
N ILE A 248 10.78 7.39 55.78
CA ILE A 248 9.73 6.38 55.93
C ILE A 248 9.97 5.67 57.27
N ARG A 249 9.03 5.81 58.20
CA ARG A 249 9.03 5.07 59.46
C ARG A 249 8.56 3.64 59.18
N VAL A 250 9.51 2.76 58.84
CA VAL A 250 9.26 1.32 58.86
C VAL A 250 9.35 0.83 60.30
N GLY A 251 8.18 0.64 60.91
CA GLY A 251 8.06 -0.09 62.17
C GLY A 251 8.25 -1.58 61.91
N GLY A 252 9.39 -2.11 62.33
CA GLY A 252 9.70 -3.53 62.29
C GLY A 252 11.12 -3.74 62.81
N ASN A 253 11.29 -4.63 63.79
CA ASN A 253 12.60 -5.01 64.33
C ASN A 253 13.44 -5.68 63.23
N VAL A 254 14.20 -4.88 62.47
CA VAL A 254 15.21 -5.39 61.56
C VAL A 254 16.55 -5.26 62.27
N GLN A 255 17.05 -6.36 62.82
CA GLN A 255 18.43 -6.41 63.28
C GLN A 255 19.37 -6.48 62.08
N GLN A 256 20.49 -5.77 62.16
CA GLN A 256 21.51 -5.76 61.11
C GLN A 256 22.01 -7.19 60.88
N ALA A 257 21.90 -7.69 59.65
CA ALA A 257 22.40 -9.01 59.31
C ALA A 257 23.93 -9.03 59.54
N ASN A 258 24.39 -9.91 60.43
CA ASN A 258 25.79 -10.12 60.70
C ASN A 258 26.40 -10.91 59.54
N LEU A 259 27.45 -10.38 58.90
CA LEU A 259 28.05 -10.98 57.72
C LEU A 259 28.97 -12.14 58.13
N ILE A 260 28.46 -13.37 58.06
CA ILE A 260 29.17 -14.56 58.59
C ILE A 260 30.30 -15.01 57.66
N TYR A 261 30.22 -14.77 56.34
CA TYR A 261 31.29 -15.16 55.41
C TYR A 261 31.33 -14.28 54.17
N GLN A 262 32.54 -13.87 53.78
CA GLN A 262 32.80 -13.13 52.54
C GLN A 262 33.85 -13.91 51.74
N THR A 263 33.45 -14.50 50.62
CA THR A 263 34.34 -15.20 49.70
C THR A 263 35.25 -14.20 49.01
N LYS A 264 36.58 -14.35 49.18
CA LYS A 264 37.55 -13.58 48.39
C LYS A 264 37.53 -14.11 46.95
N PRO A 265 37.25 -13.27 45.94
CA PRO A 265 37.34 -13.69 44.55
C PRO A 265 38.80 -13.96 44.17
N THR A 266 39.07 -15.12 43.57
CA THR A 266 40.38 -15.44 43.00
C THR A 266 40.46 -14.82 41.60
N TYR A 267 41.38 -13.88 41.40
CA TYR A 267 41.58 -13.22 40.11
C TYR A 267 42.70 -13.89 39.30
N PRO A 268 42.60 -13.93 37.96
CA PRO A 268 43.68 -14.38 37.09
C PRO A 268 44.89 -13.42 37.17
N GLU A 269 46.11 -13.93 37.10
CA GLU A 269 47.35 -13.17 37.37
C GLU A 269 47.52 -11.90 36.51
N GLN A 270 46.99 -11.93 35.29
CA GLN A 270 46.97 -10.78 34.36
C GLN A 270 46.25 -9.56 34.95
N ALA A 271 45.20 -9.78 35.74
CA ALA A 271 44.42 -8.71 36.37
C ALA A 271 45.11 -8.10 37.61
N LEU A 272 46.00 -8.85 38.26
CA LEU A 272 46.82 -8.37 39.38
C LEU A 272 47.98 -7.51 38.88
N GLN A 273 48.60 -7.90 37.76
CA GLN A 273 49.72 -7.15 37.15
C GLN A 273 49.28 -5.81 36.54
N ALA A 274 48.01 -5.69 36.12
CA ALA A 274 47.46 -4.46 35.57
C ALA A 274 47.26 -3.33 36.60
N GLY A 275 47.53 -3.56 37.91
CA GLY A 275 47.50 -2.53 38.95
C GLY A 275 46.12 -1.91 39.23
N THR A 276 45.06 -2.35 38.56
CA THR A 276 43.73 -1.73 38.63
C THR A 276 42.93 -2.11 39.88
N LEU A 277 43.41 -3.02 40.74
CA LEU A 277 42.64 -3.54 41.88
C LEU A 277 43.52 -3.71 43.15
N SER A 278 44.10 -2.62 43.65
CA SER A 278 44.74 -2.61 44.99
C SER A 278 43.98 -1.78 46.05
N ALA A 279 42.87 -1.12 45.70
CA ALA A 279 42.25 -0.11 46.59
C ALA A 279 40.99 -0.57 47.36
N ALA A 280 40.51 -1.79 47.17
CA ALA A 280 39.22 -2.21 47.74
C ALA A 280 39.32 -3.02 49.05
N GLN A 281 40.52 -3.24 49.59
CA GLN A 281 40.72 -4.20 50.68
C GLN A 281 41.08 -3.59 52.04
N ASP A 282 41.13 -2.26 52.16
CA ASP A 282 41.58 -1.58 53.38
C ASP A 282 40.60 -0.51 53.91
N ARG A 283 39.30 -0.81 53.88
CA ARG A 283 38.31 -0.10 54.68
C ARG A 283 37.40 -1.09 55.41
N ARG A 284 37.83 -1.48 56.60
CA ARG A 284 36.95 -1.84 57.72
C ARG A 284 37.44 -1.11 58.95
#